data_AF-A0A2V5NYI9-F1
#
_entry.id   AF-A0A2V5NYI9-F1
#
_cell.length_a   1.000
_cell.length_b   1.000
_cell.length_c   1.000
_cell.angle_alpha   90.00
_cell.angle_beta   90.00
_cell.angle_gamma   90.00
#
_symmetry.space_group_name_H-M   'P 1'
#
loop_
_entity.id
_entity.type
_entity.pdbx_description
1 polymer ?
#
loop_
_entity_poly.entity_id
_entity_poly.type
_entity_poly.pdbx_seq_one_letter_code
_entity_poly.pdbx_strand_id
1 'polypeptide(L)'
;TIGRRVATAFIRHRVREEAKRLQARYDAKGISRDASRDIFVVTDFDGTVASNLGQPAGVNEFCVFVFGRTGELLAQWHDVPSAEQLASALK
;
A
#
# COMPACT_ATOMS: atom_id res chain seq x y z
N THR A 1 17.95 -14.34 6.73
CA THR A 1 18.74 -13.92 7.92
C THR A 1 17.81 -13.49 9.04
N ILE A 2 18.30 -13.55 10.29
CA ILE A 2 17.53 -13.15 11.49
C ILE A 2 17.07 -11.68 11.39
N GLY A 3 17.93 -10.78 10.90
CA GLY A 3 17.58 -9.37 10.70
C GLY A 3 16.34 -9.13 9.83
N ARG A 4 16.19 -9.86 8.71
CA ARG A 4 14.99 -9.78 7.84
C ARG A 4 13.71 -10.17 8.60
N ARG A 5 13.78 -11.22 9.44
CA ARG A 5 12.61 -11.68 10.22
C ARG A 5 12.17 -10.62 11.24
N VAL A 6 13.13 -9.98 11.92
CA VAL A 6 12.86 -8.91 12.88
C VAL A 6 12.24 -7.70 12.18
N ALA A 7 12.78 -7.26 11.04
CA ALA A 7 12.24 -6.15 10.26
C ALA A 7 10.80 -6.41 9.80
N THR A 8 10.52 -7.59 9.25
CA THR A 8 9.16 -7.97 8.83
C THR A 8 8.18 -8.02 10.01
N ALA A 9 8.61 -8.50 11.19
CA ALA A 9 7.77 -8.50 12.38
C ALA A 9 7.40 -7.09 12.84
N PHE A 10 8.36 -6.17 12.82
CA PHE A 10 8.14 -4.76 13.14
C PHE A 10 7.17 -4.09 12.16
N ILE A 11 7.38 -4.28 10.85
CA ILE A 11 6.50 -3.76 9.79
C ILE A 11 5.08 -4.30 9.95
N ARG A 12 4.94 -5.61 10.21
CA ARG A 12 3.64 -6.26 10.43
C ARG A 12 2.91 -5.66 11.63
N HIS A 13 3.62 -5.36 12.72
CA HIS A 13 3.02 -4.71 13.88
C HIS A 13 2.51 -3.31 13.53
N ARG A 14 3.31 -2.49 12.84
CA ARG A 14 2.90 -1.15 12.38
C ARG A 14 1.66 -1.20 11.50
N VAL A 15 1.60 -2.12 10.54
CA VAL A 15 0.45 -2.30 9.65
C VAL A 15 -0.80 -2.70 10.41
N ARG A 16 -0.70 -3.52 11.46
CA ARG A 16 -1.84 -3.85 12.32
C ARG A 16 -2.40 -2.62 13.04
N GLU A 17 -1.55 -1.72 13.51
CA GLU A 17 -2.02 -0.48 14.16
C GLU A 17 -2.70 0.45 13.15
N GLU A 18 -2.21 0.56 11.92
CA GLU A 18 -2.89 1.34 10.88
C GLU A 18 -4.21 0.68 10.44
N ALA A 19 -4.28 -0.66 10.41
CA ALA A 19 -5.51 -1.38 10.13
C ALA A 19 -6.60 -1.09 11.18
N LYS A 20 -6.25 -0.97 12.47
CA LYS A 20 -7.19 -0.56 13.53
C LYS A 20 -7.74 0.85 13.27
N ARG A 21 -6.89 1.79 12.86
CA ARG A 21 -7.32 3.16 12.51
C ARG A 21 -8.22 3.16 11.28
N LEU A 22 -7.94 2.30 10.30
CA LEU A 22 -8.80 2.13 9.13
C LEU A 22 -10.15 1.50 9.51
N GLN A 23 -10.17 0.53 10.42
CA GLN A 23 -11.41 -0.09 10.91
C GLN A 23 -12.36 0.95 11.50
N ALA A 24 -11.86 1.87 12.33
CA ALA A 24 -12.69 2.95 12.88
C ALA A 24 -13.36 3.80 11.78
N ARG A 25 -12.71 3.99 10.62
CA ARG A 25 -13.30 4.68 9.46
C ARG A 25 -14.32 3.81 8.74
N TYR A 26 -14.07 2.50 8.64
CA TYR A 26 -15.03 1.55 8.06
C TYR A 26 -16.31 1.52 8.89
N ASP A 27 -16.19 1.41 10.21
CA ASP A 27 -17.31 1.40 11.14
C ASP A 27 -18.13 2.70 11.03
N ALA A 28 -17.47 3.86 11.00
CA ALA A 28 -18.13 5.16 10.81
C ALA A 28 -18.87 5.28 9.46
N LYS A 29 -18.46 4.51 8.44
CA LYS A 29 -19.09 4.46 7.12
C LYS A 29 -20.07 3.28 6.95
N GLY A 30 -20.31 2.48 7.99
CA GLY A 30 -21.17 1.30 7.93
C GLY A 30 -20.63 0.17 7.05
N ILE A 31 -19.32 0.13 6.79
CA ILE A 31 -18.67 -0.91 6.00
C ILE A 31 -18.48 -2.15 6.89
N SER A 32 -19.33 -3.16 6.72
CA SER A 32 -19.26 -4.43 7.47
C SER A 32 -18.17 -5.37 6.91
N ARG A 33 -16.91 -4.93 6.98
CA ARG A 33 -15.73 -5.69 6.55
C ARG A 33 -14.57 -5.43 7.51
N ASP A 34 -13.73 -6.45 7.68
CA ASP A 34 -12.49 -6.34 8.43
C ASP A 34 -11.42 -5.64 7.56
N ALA A 35 -11.06 -4.42 7.95
CA ALA A 35 -10.07 -3.58 7.27
C ALA A 35 -8.68 -4.23 7.17
N SER A 36 -8.33 -5.13 8.11
CA SER A 36 -7.04 -5.83 8.08
C SER A 36 -6.90 -6.79 6.91
N ARG A 37 -8.03 -7.23 6.31
CA ARG A 37 -8.05 -8.10 5.14
C ARG A 37 -7.85 -7.36 3.82
N ASP A 38 -7.87 -6.02 3.86
CA ASP A 38 -7.71 -5.16 2.69
C ASP A 38 -6.30 -4.55 2.60
N ILE A 39 -5.47 -4.75 3.63
CA ILE A 39 -4.11 -4.23 3.70
C ILE A 39 -3.12 -5.39 3.61
N PHE A 40 -2.22 -5.31 2.62
CA PHE A 40 -1.12 -6.24 2.42
C PHE A 40 0.19 -5.49 2.50
N VAL A 41 1.21 -6.11 3.10
CA VAL A 41 2.55 -5.53 3.19
C VAL A 41 3.60 -6.60 2.91
N VAL A 42 4.54 -6.25 2.04
CA VAL A 42 5.68 -7.09 1.68
C VAL A 42 6.91 -6.20 1.67
N THR A 43 8.00 -6.66 2.30
CA THR A 43 9.28 -5.95 2.24
C THR A 43 9.99 -6.34 0.96
N ASP A 44 10.23 -5.35 0.09
CA ASP A 44 11.02 -5.50 -1.14
C ASP A 44 12.52 -5.43 -0.83
N PHE A 45 13.09 -6.53 -0.35
CA PHE A 45 14.48 -6.55 0.16
C PHE A 45 15.55 -6.40 -0.92
N ASP A 46 15.24 -6.74 -2.18
CA ASP A 46 16.18 -6.67 -3.30
C ASP A 46 15.83 -5.57 -4.31
N GLY A 47 14.73 -4.85 -4.09
CA GLY A 47 14.30 -3.74 -4.94
C GLY A 47 13.66 -4.20 -6.26
N THR A 48 13.40 -5.50 -6.43
CA THR A 48 12.85 -6.02 -7.68
C THR A 48 11.47 -5.48 -7.96
N VAL A 49 10.62 -5.35 -6.92
CA VAL A 49 9.26 -4.82 -7.09
C VAL A 49 9.32 -3.34 -7.47
N ALA A 50 10.11 -2.55 -6.75
CA ALA A 50 10.31 -1.13 -7.06
C ALA A 50 10.82 -0.94 -8.49
N SER A 51 11.84 -1.70 -8.90
CA SER A 51 12.41 -1.63 -10.25
C SER A 51 11.40 -2.00 -11.34
N ASN A 52 10.60 -3.06 -11.14
CA ASN A 52 9.54 -3.46 -12.07
C ASN A 52 8.42 -2.40 -12.19
N LEU A 53 8.24 -1.58 -11.16
CA LEU A 53 7.32 -0.44 -11.15
C LEU A 53 7.97 0.85 -11.65
N GLY A 54 9.16 0.77 -12.27
CA GLY A 54 9.86 1.90 -12.86
C GLY A 54 10.48 2.87 -11.84
N GLN A 55 10.59 2.47 -10.57
CA GLN A 55 11.24 3.30 -9.55
C GLN A 55 12.76 3.25 -9.71
N PRO A 56 13.46 4.41 -9.63
CA PRO A 56 14.91 4.44 -9.72
C PRO A 56 15.56 3.68 -8.57
N ALA A 57 16.65 2.97 -8.85
CA ALA A 57 17.38 2.22 -7.84
C ALA A 57 17.89 3.17 -6.72
N GLY A 58 17.64 2.79 -5.47
CA GLY A 58 18.10 3.55 -4.30
C GLY A 58 17.21 4.73 -3.89
N VAL A 59 16.11 4.98 -4.61
CA VAL A 59 15.13 6.01 -4.24
C VAL A 59 14.05 5.39 -3.36
N ASN A 60 13.99 5.82 -2.09
CA ASN A 60 12.93 5.46 -1.13
C ASN A 60 11.79 6.49 -1.15
N GLU A 61 11.40 6.96 -2.33
CA GLU A 61 10.28 7.90 -2.45
C GLU A 61 8.95 7.16 -2.26
N PHE A 62 8.03 7.81 -1.56
CA PHE A 62 6.69 7.30 -1.42
C PHE A 62 5.98 7.39 -2.78
N CYS A 63 5.44 6.27 -3.26
CA CYS A 63 4.67 6.23 -4.49
C CYS A 63 3.36 5.49 -4.28
N VAL A 64 2.31 5.97 -4.95
CA VAL A 64 1.00 5.32 -5.02
C VAL A 64 0.79 4.82 -6.44
N PHE A 65 0.53 3.53 -6.58
CA PHE A 65 0.18 2.88 -7.84
C PHE A 65 -1.26 2.40 -7.76
N VAL A 66 -2.07 2.67 -8.78
CA VAL A 66 -3.44 2.16 -8.89
C VAL A 66 -3.53 1.24 -10.09
N PHE A 67 -3.94 0.00 -9.83
CA PHE A 67 -4.11 -1.02 -10.85
C PHE A 67 -5.59 -1.28 -11.11
N GLY A 68 -5.91 -1.54 -12.37
CA GLY A 68 -7.23 -1.99 -12.78
C GLY A 68 -7.45 -3.46 -12.47
N ARG A 69 -8.66 -3.94 -12.78
CA ARG A 69 -9.07 -5.32 -12.45
C ARG A 69 -8.29 -6.38 -13.21
N THR A 70 -7.67 -6.02 -14.34
CA THR A 70 -6.86 -6.95 -15.16
C THR A 70 -5.37 -6.85 -14.85
N GLY A 71 -4.98 -6.04 -13.86
CA GLY A 71 -3.59 -5.86 -13.43
C GLY A 71 -2.83 -4.79 -14.22
N GLU A 72 -3.50 -4.07 -15.13
CA GLU A 72 -2.95 -2.92 -15.83
C GLU A 72 -2.74 -1.74 -14.88
N LEU A 73 -1.65 -1.00 -15.07
CA LEU A 73 -1.40 0.22 -14.30
C LEU A 73 -2.27 1.36 -14.86
N LEU A 74 -3.18 1.89 -14.04
CA LEU A 74 -4.09 2.98 -14.42
C LEU A 74 -3.50 4.35 -14.09
N ALA A 75 -2.83 4.47 -12.94
CA ALA A 75 -2.25 5.74 -12.49
C ALA A 75 -1.11 5.55 -11.48
N GLN A 76 -0.25 6.56 -11.40
CA GLN A 76 0.87 6.63 -10.48
C GLN A 76 1.04 8.06 -9.94
N TRP A 77 1.37 8.19 -8.66
CA TRP A 77 1.75 9.44 -8.01
C TRP A 77 2.96 9.24 -7.11
N HIS A 78 3.73 10.32 -6.89
CA HIS A 78 4.88 10.35 -5.96
C HIS A 78 4.48 10.97 -4.58
N ASP A 79 3.17 11.10 -4.34
CA ASP A 79 2.58 11.55 -3.08
C ASP A 79 1.15 10.98 -2.96
N VAL A 80 0.49 11.22 -1.82
CA VAL A 80 -0.88 10.78 -1.56
C VAL A 80 -1.86 11.51 -2.48
N PRO A 81 -2.59 10.80 -3.38
CA PRO A 81 -3.55 11.45 -4.25
C PRO A 81 -4.79 11.93 -3.48
N SER A 82 -5.42 12.99 -3.99
CA SER A 82 -6.72 13.43 -3.51
C SER A 82 -7.83 12.42 -3.87
N ALA A 83 -8.98 12.53 -3.22
CA ALA A 83 -10.14 11.68 -3.53
C ALA A 83 -10.62 11.89 -4.98
N GLU A 84 -10.53 13.11 -5.51
CA GLU A 84 -10.90 13.45 -6.89
C GLU A 84 -9.90 12.85 -7.90
N GLN A 85 -8.61 12.92 -7.60
CA GLN A 85 -7.57 12.31 -8.43
C GLN A 85 -7.75 10.78 -8.49
N LEU A 86 -7.98 10.15 -7.34
CA LEU A 86 -8.25 8.72 -7.26
C LEU A 86 -9.53 8.34 -8.01
N ALA A 87 -10.62 9.09 -7.80
CA ALA A 87 -11.89 8.84 -8.50
C ALA A 87 -11.76 9.00 -10.02
N SER A 88 -10.91 9.91 -10.49
CA SER A 88 -10.66 10.07 -11.93
C SER A 88 -9.86 8.93 -12.55
N ALA A 89 -8.96 8.31 -11.79
CA ALA A 89 -8.16 7.18 -12.26
C ALA A 89 -8.95 5.85 -12.33
N LEU A 90 -10.07 5.75 -11.59
CA LEU A 90 -10.91 4.56 -11.52
C LEU A 90 -12.06 4.54 -12.54
N LYS A 91 -12.11 5.52 -13.45
CA LYS A 91 -13.17 5.68 -14.47
C LYS A 91 -13.05 4.69 -15.63
#